data_AF-A0A2E7DBM6-F1
#
_entry.id   AF-A0A2E7DBM6-F1
#
_cell.length_a   1.000
_cell.length_b   1.000
_cell.length_c   1.000
_cell.angle_alpha   90.00
_cell.angle_beta   90.00
_cell.angle_gamma   90.00
#
_symmetry.space_group_name_H-M   'P 1'
#
loop_
_entity.id
_entity.type
_entity.pdbx_description
1 polymer ?
#
loop_
_entity_poly.entity_id
_entity_poly.type
_entity_poly.pdbx_seq_one_letter_code
_entity_poly.pdbx_strand_id
1 'polypeptide(L)'
;MKVDEESELKPGFPQEIVIRLRERTAWEINQIGLNPATQLAEFFKAKGKEPAEDEIKACWAKEVEVLVAPDLKTVGDKDSFQSVGMLTFEQQDETQTIQFDATTAEYVKLRILSNHGGDIVSFGEVSVDSVDGQNVAASGELPSIAWQILAYAILTAAEVMVSITTLEFSYTQAPKKMKSFIMSLYLLSVTLGNLFTAAVNWIIQDPDGNSRLDGPSYYWFFTGTMLVSAVGFVVIAKKYKGQTFVQGDDEDEDSAGDNTEPAAD
;
A
#
# COMPACT_ATOMS: atom_id res chain seq x y z
N MET A 1 -22.83 -47.60 26.33
CA MET A 1 -21.98 -46.46 26.72
C MET A 1 -22.33 -45.36 25.75
N LYS A 2 -23.14 -44.41 26.23
CA LYS A 2 -23.76 -43.38 25.40
C LYS A 2 -22.66 -42.48 24.82
N VAL A 3 -22.68 -42.35 23.51
CA VAL A 3 -21.92 -41.37 22.75
C VAL A 3 -22.75 -40.09 22.85
N ASP A 4 -22.50 -39.33 23.91
CA ASP A 4 -23.04 -37.98 24.12
C ASP A 4 -21.84 -37.04 24.10
N GLU A 5 -21.63 -36.35 22.99
CA GLU A 5 -21.13 -34.98 22.89
C GLU A 5 -21.05 -34.64 21.40
N GLU A 6 -22.21 -34.25 20.84
CA GLU A 6 -22.22 -33.22 19.81
C GLU A 6 -21.29 -32.12 20.32
N SER A 7 -20.18 -31.93 19.61
CA SER A 7 -19.25 -30.83 19.80
C SER A 7 -20.04 -29.54 19.98
N GLU A 8 -20.09 -29.04 21.21
CA GLU A 8 -20.76 -27.78 21.53
C GLU A 8 -20.12 -26.66 20.68
N LEU A 9 -20.76 -26.36 19.56
CA LEU A 9 -20.47 -25.20 18.74
C LEU A 9 -20.68 -23.97 19.64
N LYS A 10 -19.58 -23.34 20.08
CA LYS A 10 -19.64 -22.07 20.80
C LYS A 10 -20.53 -21.09 20.02
N PRO A 11 -21.32 -20.24 20.69
CA PRO A 11 -22.15 -19.24 20.01
C PRO A 11 -21.27 -18.33 19.15
N GLY A 12 -21.42 -18.42 17.82
CA GLY A 12 -20.57 -17.71 16.85
C GLY A 12 -19.97 -18.59 15.75
N PHE A 13 -20.11 -19.91 15.83
CA PHE A 13 -19.77 -20.85 14.74
C PHE A 13 -21.03 -21.35 14.00
N PRO A 14 -20.95 -21.64 12.69
CA PRO A 14 -19.76 -21.57 11.86
C PRO A 14 -19.39 -20.14 11.45
N GLN A 15 -18.09 -19.84 11.40
CA GLN A 15 -17.58 -18.60 10.82
C GLN A 15 -17.24 -18.82 9.35
N GLU A 16 -17.71 -17.94 8.46
CA GLU A 16 -17.47 -18.03 7.02
C GLU A 16 -16.53 -16.90 6.56
N ILE A 17 -15.44 -17.26 5.90
CA ILE A 17 -14.52 -16.32 5.25
C ILE A 17 -14.63 -16.57 3.75
N VAL A 18 -15.00 -15.54 2.99
CA VAL A 18 -15.06 -15.62 1.52
C VAL A 18 -13.90 -14.84 0.93
N ILE A 19 -13.02 -15.55 0.24
CA ILE A 19 -11.86 -15.02 -0.45
C ILE A 19 -12.18 -15.01 -1.95
N ARG A 20 -12.02 -13.86 -2.59
CA ARG A 20 -12.07 -13.76 -4.04
C ARG A 20 -10.67 -13.99 -4.61
N LEU A 21 -10.56 -14.88 -5.59
CA LEU A 21 -9.33 -15.15 -6.32
C LEU A 21 -8.98 -13.98 -7.26
N ARG A 22 -7.68 -13.84 -7.59
CA ARG A 22 -7.13 -12.67 -8.28
C ARG A 22 -7.69 -12.51 -9.70
N GLU A 23 -7.97 -11.25 -10.06
CA GLU A 23 -8.41 -10.75 -11.39
C GLU A 23 -9.70 -11.36 -11.94
N ARG A 24 -10.32 -10.69 -12.91
CA ARG A 24 -11.70 -10.90 -13.42
C ARG A 24 -11.89 -12.21 -14.21
N THR A 25 -11.17 -13.27 -13.88
CA THR A 25 -11.18 -14.55 -14.59
C THR A 25 -11.23 -15.68 -13.58
N ALA A 26 -12.14 -16.63 -13.79
CA ALA A 26 -12.18 -17.84 -12.99
C ALA A 26 -10.93 -18.70 -13.26
N TRP A 27 -10.37 -19.27 -12.21
CA TRP A 27 -9.15 -20.08 -12.23
C TRP A 27 -9.49 -21.56 -12.20
N GLU A 28 -8.80 -22.39 -12.97
CA GLU A 28 -8.82 -23.84 -12.74
C GLU A 28 -7.87 -24.17 -11.60
N ILE A 29 -8.43 -24.56 -10.46
CA ILE A 29 -7.69 -24.92 -9.25
C ILE A 29 -7.90 -26.39 -8.92
N ASN A 30 -6.89 -27.01 -8.34
CA ASN A 30 -6.93 -28.42 -7.95
C ASN A 30 -6.33 -28.66 -6.56
N GLN A 31 -5.76 -27.63 -5.94
CA GLN A 31 -5.14 -27.74 -4.63
C GLN A 31 -5.32 -26.44 -3.84
N ILE A 32 -5.68 -26.58 -2.56
CA ILE A 32 -5.77 -25.49 -1.59
C ILE A 32 -4.98 -25.88 -0.35
N GLY A 33 -4.04 -25.04 0.07
CA GLY A 33 -3.29 -25.19 1.30
C GLY A 33 -3.75 -24.18 2.35
N LEU A 34 -3.82 -24.63 3.59
CA LEU A 34 -4.13 -23.80 4.75
C LEU A 34 -3.04 -24.00 5.80
N ASN A 35 -2.45 -22.90 6.24
CA ASN A 35 -1.54 -22.89 7.37
C ASN A 35 -2.25 -22.23 8.57
N PRO A 36 -2.54 -23.00 9.64
CA PRO A 36 -3.14 -22.45 10.85
C PRO A 36 -2.14 -21.68 11.72
N ALA A 37 -0.86 -21.58 11.37
CA ALA A 37 0.15 -20.85 12.13
C ALA A 37 -0.20 -19.37 12.21
N THR A 38 -0.52 -18.88 13.41
CA THR A 38 -0.97 -17.49 13.58
C THR A 38 0.14 -16.64 14.18
N GLN A 39 0.31 -15.41 13.70
CA GLN A 39 1.18 -14.41 14.35
C GLN A 39 0.42 -13.54 15.36
N LEU A 40 -0.57 -14.12 16.05
CA LEU A 40 -1.47 -13.37 16.93
C LEU A 40 -0.74 -12.65 18.07
N ALA A 41 0.38 -13.18 18.55
CA ALA A 41 1.20 -12.52 19.57
C ALA A 41 1.68 -11.12 19.13
N GLU A 42 2.09 -10.96 17.86
CA GLU A 42 2.53 -9.67 17.33
C GLU A 42 1.35 -8.71 17.14
N PHE A 43 0.20 -9.22 16.69
CA PHE A 43 -1.03 -8.43 16.54
C PHE A 43 -1.50 -7.83 17.88
N PHE A 44 -1.50 -8.63 18.95
CA PHE A 44 -1.90 -8.16 20.27
C PHE A 44 -0.90 -7.15 20.85
N LYS A 45 0.40 -7.41 20.68
CA LYS A 45 1.47 -6.47 21.07
C LYS A 45 1.34 -5.12 20.38
N ALA A 46 1.02 -5.11 19.07
CA ALA A 46 0.78 -3.87 18.33
C ALA A 46 -0.44 -3.09 18.85
N LYS A 47 -1.44 -3.78 19.42
CA LYS A 47 -2.63 -3.17 20.06
C LYS A 47 -2.46 -2.86 21.54
N GLY A 48 -1.26 -3.05 22.11
CA GLY A 48 -0.98 -2.79 23.52
C GLY A 48 -1.73 -3.71 24.49
N LYS A 49 -2.14 -4.90 24.04
CA LYS A 49 -2.74 -5.95 24.87
C LYS A 49 -1.75 -7.10 25.03
N GLU A 50 -1.63 -7.63 26.25
CA GLU A 50 -0.87 -8.85 26.55
C GLU A 50 -1.85 -9.93 27.03
N PRO A 51 -2.55 -10.63 26.11
CA PRO A 51 -3.39 -11.76 26.48
C PRO A 51 -2.52 -12.91 27.02
N ALA A 52 -3.13 -13.80 27.81
CA ALA A 52 -2.42 -14.94 28.37
C ALA A 52 -1.88 -15.85 27.24
N GLU A 53 -0.66 -16.35 27.41
CA GLU A 53 0.02 -17.17 26.37
C GLU A 53 -0.81 -18.41 25.98
N ASP A 54 -1.53 -18.98 26.95
CA ASP A 54 -2.42 -20.13 26.76
C ASP A 54 -3.68 -19.78 25.95
N GLU A 55 -4.18 -18.54 26.04
CA GLU A 55 -5.31 -18.07 25.21
C GLU A 55 -4.86 -17.89 23.76
N ILE A 56 -3.66 -17.34 23.53
CA ILE A 56 -3.11 -17.15 22.18
C ILE A 56 -2.88 -18.51 21.49
N LYS A 57 -2.37 -19.50 22.23
CA LYS A 57 -2.10 -20.87 21.73
C LYS A 57 -3.38 -21.65 21.35
N ALA A 58 -4.54 -21.22 21.81
CA ALA A 58 -5.83 -21.85 21.51
C ALA A 58 -6.61 -21.17 20.36
N CYS A 59 -6.12 -20.04 19.84
CA CYS A 59 -6.82 -19.18 18.87
C CYS A 59 -6.59 -19.55 17.40
N TRP A 60 -6.73 -20.83 17.06
CA TRP A 60 -6.59 -21.35 15.69
C TRP A 60 -7.68 -22.39 15.40
N ALA A 61 -7.96 -22.57 14.11
CA ALA A 61 -9.02 -23.47 13.68
C ALA A 61 -8.61 -24.93 13.79
N LYS A 62 -9.57 -25.76 14.19
CA LYS A 62 -9.42 -27.20 14.29
C LYS A 62 -10.01 -27.88 13.06
N GLU A 63 -11.24 -27.52 12.68
CA GLU A 63 -11.91 -28.09 11.50
C GLU A 63 -12.37 -26.97 10.57
N VAL A 64 -11.98 -27.07 9.31
CA VAL A 64 -12.31 -26.11 8.27
C VAL A 64 -12.83 -26.85 7.05
N GLU A 65 -14.06 -26.54 6.66
CA GLU A 65 -14.62 -26.95 5.38
C GLU A 65 -14.21 -25.92 4.31
N VAL A 66 -13.66 -26.40 3.21
CA VAL A 66 -13.26 -25.59 2.05
C VAL A 66 -14.28 -25.75 0.95
N LEU A 67 -14.85 -24.64 0.50
CA LEU A 67 -15.80 -24.60 -0.60
C LEU A 67 -15.32 -23.68 -1.72
N VAL A 68 -15.66 -24.01 -2.96
CA VAL A 68 -15.29 -23.23 -4.14
C VAL A 68 -16.52 -22.88 -4.96
N ALA A 69 -16.50 -21.73 -5.63
CA ALA A 69 -17.58 -21.29 -6.51
C ALA A 69 -17.01 -20.67 -7.80
N PRO A 70 -17.53 -21.06 -8.99
CA PRO A 70 -17.08 -20.54 -10.28
C PRO A 70 -17.50 -19.08 -10.57
N ASP A 71 -18.64 -18.63 -10.05
CA ASP A 71 -19.19 -17.27 -10.23
C ASP A 71 -20.17 -16.95 -9.09
N LEU A 72 -20.02 -15.81 -8.43
CA LEU A 72 -21.04 -15.26 -7.54
C LEU A 72 -21.71 -14.07 -8.24
N LYS A 73 -22.81 -14.35 -8.95
CA LYS A 73 -23.67 -13.27 -9.48
C LYS A 73 -24.32 -12.42 -8.37
N THR A 74 -24.40 -12.96 -7.15
CA THR A 74 -24.89 -12.26 -5.95
C THR A 74 -24.27 -12.88 -4.70
N VAL A 75 -23.49 -12.08 -3.96
CA VAL A 75 -22.99 -12.42 -2.61
C VAL A 75 -24.20 -12.65 -1.70
N GLY A 76 -24.54 -13.91 -1.42
CA GLY A 76 -25.68 -14.26 -0.56
C GLY A 76 -26.39 -15.57 -0.92
N ASP A 77 -26.17 -16.13 -2.10
CA ASP A 77 -26.74 -17.43 -2.46
C ASP A 77 -25.86 -18.56 -1.87
N LYS A 78 -26.43 -19.36 -0.96
CA LYS A 78 -25.70 -20.42 -0.26
C LYS A 78 -25.45 -21.64 -1.16
N ASP A 79 -26.20 -21.74 -2.26
CA ASP A 79 -26.25 -22.93 -3.12
C ASP A 79 -25.21 -22.89 -4.25
N SER A 80 -24.44 -21.81 -4.41
CA SER A 80 -23.41 -21.69 -5.46
C SER A 80 -22.02 -22.21 -5.06
N PHE A 81 -21.83 -22.60 -3.80
CA PHE A 81 -20.54 -23.09 -3.29
C PHE A 81 -20.54 -24.62 -3.22
N GLN A 82 -19.63 -25.24 -3.95
CA GLN A 82 -19.39 -26.67 -3.89
C GLN A 82 -18.35 -26.97 -2.81
N SER A 83 -18.71 -27.83 -1.86
CA SER A 83 -17.77 -28.33 -0.85
C SER A 83 -16.72 -29.22 -1.55
N VAL A 84 -15.46 -28.87 -1.34
CA VAL A 84 -14.31 -29.52 -1.95
C VAL A 84 -13.67 -30.51 -0.98
N GLY A 85 -13.83 -30.23 0.31
CA GLY A 85 -13.58 -31.17 1.40
C GLY A 85 -13.28 -30.46 2.71
N MET A 86 -12.83 -31.23 3.68
CA MET A 86 -12.61 -30.78 5.05
C MET A 86 -11.15 -31.01 5.46
N LEU A 87 -10.56 -29.99 6.08
CA LEU A 87 -9.22 -30.03 6.67
C LEU A 87 -9.35 -30.03 8.19
N THR A 88 -8.58 -30.90 8.84
CA THR A 88 -8.57 -31.07 10.30
C THR A 88 -7.16 -30.88 10.82
N PHE A 89 -6.92 -29.76 11.50
CA PHE A 89 -5.60 -29.36 11.96
C PHE A 89 -5.33 -29.87 13.38
N GLU A 90 -4.35 -30.76 13.49
CA GLU A 90 -3.86 -31.30 14.77
C GLU A 90 -2.64 -30.55 15.31
N GLN A 91 -1.86 -29.93 14.42
CA GLN A 91 -0.68 -29.13 14.76
C GLN A 91 -0.77 -27.73 14.12
N GLN A 92 -0.36 -26.71 14.88
CA GLN A 92 -0.49 -25.31 14.46
C GLN A 92 0.54 -24.89 13.40
N ASP A 93 1.70 -25.55 13.34
CA ASP A 93 2.80 -25.18 12.44
C ASP A 93 2.83 -25.99 11.13
N GLU A 94 1.80 -26.81 10.90
CA GLU A 94 1.73 -27.69 9.73
C GLU A 94 0.72 -27.16 8.71
N THR A 95 1.20 -26.86 7.50
CA THR A 95 0.33 -26.56 6.37
C THR A 95 -0.33 -27.85 5.90
N GLN A 96 -1.66 -27.92 5.98
CA GLN A 96 -2.42 -28.99 5.36
C GLN A 96 -2.91 -28.57 3.99
N THR A 97 -2.83 -29.48 3.03
CA THR A 97 -3.30 -29.27 1.67
C THR A 97 -4.43 -30.23 1.36
N ILE A 98 -5.45 -29.73 0.68
CA ILE A 98 -6.50 -30.53 0.07
C ILE A 98 -6.30 -30.51 -1.44
N GLN A 99 -6.21 -31.71 -2.02
CA GLN A 99 -6.17 -31.90 -3.46
C GLN A 99 -7.54 -32.42 -3.92
N PHE A 100 -8.04 -31.88 -5.03
CA PHE A 100 -9.36 -32.16 -5.56
C PHE A 100 -9.36 -32.11 -7.09
N ASP A 101 -10.45 -32.57 -7.70
CA ASP A 101 -10.60 -32.53 -9.15
C ASP A 101 -10.57 -31.09 -9.66
N ALA A 102 -9.87 -30.87 -10.78
CA ALA A 102 -9.72 -29.55 -11.38
C ALA A 102 -11.07 -28.85 -11.51
N THR A 103 -11.25 -27.77 -10.74
CA THR A 103 -12.51 -27.05 -10.64
C THR A 103 -12.28 -25.58 -10.95
N THR A 104 -13.12 -25.02 -11.81
CA THR A 104 -13.13 -23.59 -12.11
C THR A 104 -13.69 -22.82 -10.91
N ALA A 105 -12.90 -21.92 -10.32
CA ALA A 105 -13.27 -21.14 -9.15
C ALA A 105 -12.89 -19.66 -9.32
N GLU A 106 -13.79 -18.75 -8.97
CA GLU A 106 -13.49 -17.33 -8.74
C GLU A 106 -13.46 -17.03 -7.22
N TYR A 107 -14.18 -17.81 -6.42
CA TYR A 107 -14.27 -17.61 -4.98
C TYR A 107 -13.95 -18.90 -4.23
N VAL A 108 -13.22 -18.73 -3.12
CA VAL A 108 -12.95 -19.77 -2.13
C VAL A 108 -13.60 -19.34 -0.83
N LYS A 109 -14.48 -20.18 -0.28
CA LYS A 109 -15.08 -20.00 1.03
C LYS A 109 -14.46 -20.98 2.01
N LEU A 110 -14.00 -20.45 3.14
CA LEU A 110 -13.55 -21.23 4.29
C LEU A 110 -14.64 -21.16 5.35
N ARG A 111 -15.24 -22.31 5.67
CA ARG A 111 -16.20 -22.44 6.75
C ARG A 111 -15.52 -23.11 7.93
N ILE A 112 -15.33 -22.34 8.99
CA ILE A 112 -14.69 -22.79 10.21
C ILE A 112 -15.77 -23.44 11.06
N LEU A 113 -15.61 -24.72 11.34
CA LEU A 113 -16.57 -25.52 12.08
C LEU A 113 -16.22 -25.57 13.57
N SER A 114 -14.94 -25.70 13.89
CA SER A 114 -14.48 -25.77 15.28
C SER A 114 -13.08 -25.17 15.44
N ASN A 115 -12.74 -24.82 16.67
CA ASN A 115 -11.43 -24.29 17.05
C ASN A 115 -10.89 -25.00 18.30
N HIS A 116 -9.64 -24.71 18.66
CA HIS A 116 -8.98 -25.32 19.83
C HIS A 116 -9.30 -24.63 21.17
N GLY A 117 -10.45 -23.94 21.26
CA GLY A 117 -10.95 -23.36 22.51
C GLY A 117 -10.73 -21.86 22.69
N GLY A 118 -10.03 -21.18 21.77
CA GLY A 118 -9.90 -19.72 21.76
C GLY A 118 -11.24 -18.99 21.55
N ASP A 119 -11.28 -17.70 21.90
CA ASP A 119 -12.44 -16.84 21.65
C ASP A 119 -12.41 -16.17 20.28
N ILE A 120 -11.22 -16.12 19.67
CA ILE A 120 -11.01 -15.71 18.29
C ILE A 120 -10.38 -16.87 17.51
N VAL A 121 -10.56 -16.86 16.19
CA VAL A 121 -9.88 -17.78 15.27
C VAL A 121 -9.08 -16.96 14.29
N SER A 122 -7.80 -17.29 14.14
CA SER A 122 -6.93 -16.71 13.13
C SER A 122 -6.33 -17.82 12.27
N PHE A 123 -5.91 -17.44 11.07
CA PHE A 123 -5.18 -18.28 10.12
C PHE A 123 -3.94 -17.53 9.65
N GLY A 124 -2.87 -18.27 9.36
CA GLY A 124 -1.64 -17.70 8.84
C GLY A 124 -1.73 -17.43 7.36
N GLU A 125 -1.77 -18.52 6.59
CA GLU A 125 -1.66 -18.47 5.14
C GLU A 125 -2.71 -19.36 4.48
N VAL A 126 -3.26 -18.87 3.37
CA VAL A 126 -4.13 -19.64 2.47
C VAL A 126 -3.45 -19.65 1.11
N SER A 127 -2.90 -20.80 0.72
CA SER A 127 -2.37 -21.02 -0.62
C SER A 127 -3.45 -21.66 -1.49
N VAL A 128 -3.55 -21.19 -2.73
CA VAL A 128 -4.47 -21.76 -3.72
C VAL A 128 -3.64 -21.99 -4.95
N ASP A 129 -3.50 -23.23 -5.39
CA ASP A 129 -2.68 -23.61 -6.53
C ASP A 129 -3.57 -23.95 -7.74
N SER A 130 -3.18 -23.44 -8.90
CA SER A 130 -3.79 -23.78 -10.17
C SER A 130 -3.40 -25.18 -10.61
N VAL A 131 -4.13 -25.74 -11.59
CA VAL A 131 -3.81 -27.04 -12.20
C VAL A 131 -2.37 -27.10 -12.74
N ASP A 132 -1.82 -25.95 -13.15
CA ASP A 132 -0.44 -25.81 -13.63
C ASP A 132 0.61 -25.81 -12.49
N GLY A 133 0.19 -25.99 -11.24
CA GLY A 133 1.07 -26.00 -10.06
C GLY A 133 1.59 -24.62 -9.67
N GLN A 134 0.94 -23.55 -10.12
CA GLN A 134 1.29 -22.18 -9.74
C GLN A 134 0.30 -21.66 -8.70
N ASN A 135 0.82 -21.01 -7.66
CA ASN A 135 -0.01 -20.30 -6.69
C ASN A 135 -0.84 -19.23 -7.42
N VAL A 136 -2.16 -19.26 -7.34
CA VAL A 136 -3.11 -18.30 -7.94
C VAL A 136 -2.78 -16.86 -7.53
N ALA A 137 -2.26 -16.66 -6.32
CA ALA A 137 -1.79 -15.36 -5.84
C ALA A 137 -0.49 -14.87 -6.50
N ALA A 138 0.35 -15.79 -7.00
CA ALA A 138 1.63 -15.53 -7.64
C ALA A 138 1.58 -15.65 -9.17
N SER A 139 0.60 -16.38 -9.71
CA SER A 139 0.37 -16.53 -11.15
C SER A 139 -0.29 -15.28 -11.70
N GLY A 140 0.52 -14.50 -12.38
CA GLY A 140 0.18 -13.31 -13.12
C GLY A 140 1.48 -12.81 -13.70
N GLU A 141 1.49 -12.31 -14.93
CA GLU A 141 2.67 -11.65 -15.45
C GLU A 141 2.97 -10.43 -14.58
N LEU A 142 3.81 -10.60 -13.56
CA LEU A 142 4.31 -9.49 -12.77
C LEU A 142 5.04 -8.58 -13.76
N PRO A 143 4.64 -7.31 -13.91
CA PRO A 143 5.39 -6.40 -14.76
C PRO A 143 6.82 -6.38 -14.27
N SER A 144 7.76 -6.60 -15.19
CA SER A 144 9.19 -6.70 -14.84
C SER A 144 9.60 -5.47 -14.01
N ILE A 145 10.46 -5.68 -13.02
CA ILE A 145 11.04 -4.58 -12.21
C ILE A 145 11.70 -3.48 -13.06
N ALA A 146 12.09 -3.80 -14.31
CA ALA A 146 12.59 -2.83 -15.28
C ALA A 146 11.61 -1.66 -15.56
N TRP A 147 10.31 -1.89 -15.50
CA TRP A 147 9.30 -0.83 -15.66
C TRP A 147 9.30 0.16 -14.49
N GLN A 148 9.56 -0.32 -13.27
CA GLN A 148 9.71 0.56 -12.12
C GLN A 148 11.00 1.39 -12.23
N ILE A 149 12.10 0.76 -12.66
CA ILE A 149 13.38 1.46 -12.90
C ILE A 149 13.18 2.59 -13.91
N LEU A 150 12.46 2.34 -15.00
CA LEU A 150 12.14 3.37 -16.00
C LEU A 150 11.32 4.52 -15.40
N ALA A 151 10.30 4.20 -14.59
CA ALA A 151 9.48 5.21 -13.93
C ALA A 151 10.30 6.11 -12.98
N TYR A 152 11.17 5.50 -12.15
CA TYR A 152 12.07 6.26 -11.27
C TYR A 152 13.08 7.09 -12.04
N ALA A 153 13.64 6.56 -13.14
CA ALA A 153 14.58 7.32 -13.97
C ALA A 153 13.92 8.59 -14.55
N ILE A 154 12.69 8.49 -15.05
CA ILE A 154 11.93 9.64 -15.58
C ILE A 154 11.60 10.63 -14.45
N LEU A 155 11.16 10.15 -13.30
CA LEU A 155 10.81 10.99 -12.15
C LEU A 155 12.03 11.78 -11.65
N THR A 156 13.18 11.13 -11.47
CA THR A 156 14.41 11.78 -11.02
C THR A 156 14.92 12.78 -12.06
N ALA A 157 14.84 12.46 -13.35
CA ALA A 157 15.21 13.40 -14.40
C ALA A 157 14.30 14.66 -14.38
N ALA A 158 13.00 14.47 -14.18
CA ALA A 158 12.04 15.57 -14.05
C ALA A 158 12.31 16.43 -12.81
N GLU A 159 12.61 15.80 -11.67
CA GLU A 159 12.95 16.49 -10.43
C GLU A 159 14.19 17.36 -10.61
N VAL A 160 15.27 16.82 -11.19
CA VAL A 160 16.50 17.58 -11.45
C VAL A 160 16.24 18.76 -12.39
N MET A 161 15.47 18.54 -13.46
CA MET A 161 15.13 19.60 -14.41
C MET A 161 14.30 20.72 -13.78
N VAL A 162 13.37 20.43 -12.87
CA VAL A 162 12.52 21.45 -12.26
C VAL A 162 13.20 22.09 -11.06
N SER A 163 13.75 21.31 -10.13
CA SER A 163 14.33 21.77 -8.87
C SER A 163 15.53 22.70 -9.07
N ILE A 164 16.53 22.25 -9.85
CA ILE A 164 17.78 23.01 -10.05
C ILE A 164 17.50 24.28 -10.84
N THR A 165 16.78 24.16 -11.96
CA THR A 165 16.53 25.31 -12.85
C THR A 165 15.66 26.37 -12.18
N THR A 166 14.67 25.96 -11.36
CA THR A 166 13.79 26.91 -10.66
C THR A 166 14.58 27.72 -9.63
N LEU A 167 15.47 27.07 -8.86
CA LEU A 167 16.31 27.77 -7.88
C LEU A 167 17.33 28.67 -8.55
N GLU A 168 18.02 28.18 -9.59
CA GLU A 168 18.97 28.98 -10.36
C GLU A 168 18.29 30.21 -10.96
N PHE A 169 17.15 30.02 -11.64
CA PHE A 169 16.36 31.11 -12.19
C PHE A 169 15.93 32.10 -11.11
N SER A 170 15.38 31.63 -9.99
CA SER A 170 14.91 32.49 -8.90
C SER A 170 16.04 33.31 -8.29
N TYR A 171 17.25 32.76 -8.17
CA TYR A 171 18.42 33.51 -7.70
C TYR A 171 18.90 34.57 -8.69
N THR A 172 18.76 34.36 -10.00
CA THR A 172 19.11 35.40 -11.00
C THR A 172 18.13 36.57 -11.02
N GLN A 173 16.88 36.34 -10.59
CA GLN A 173 15.81 37.33 -10.62
C GLN A 173 15.68 38.12 -9.31
N ALA A 174 16.46 37.79 -8.27
CA ALA A 174 16.28 38.37 -6.96
C ALA A 174 17.49 39.20 -6.46
N PRO A 175 17.23 40.25 -5.65
CA PRO A 175 18.30 41.06 -5.06
C PRO A 175 19.24 40.23 -4.17
N LYS A 176 20.54 40.56 -4.17
CA LYS A 176 21.61 39.81 -3.46
C LYS A 176 21.30 39.51 -1.98
N LYS A 177 20.62 40.44 -1.29
CA LYS A 177 20.28 40.31 0.14
C LYS A 177 19.14 39.31 0.43
N MET A 178 18.45 38.78 -0.59
CA MET A 178 17.25 37.95 -0.43
C MET A 178 17.44 36.45 -0.75
N LYS A 179 18.68 35.96 -0.95
CA LYS A 179 18.92 34.55 -1.29
C LYS A 179 18.29 33.56 -0.28
N SER A 180 18.46 33.81 1.03
CA SER A 180 17.87 32.97 2.09
C SER A 180 16.34 32.98 2.05
N PHE A 181 15.72 34.12 1.72
CA PHE A 181 14.27 34.25 1.61
C PHE A 181 13.68 33.46 0.43
N ILE A 182 14.40 33.39 -0.70
CA ILE A 182 13.97 32.57 -1.84
C ILE A 182 14.04 31.09 -1.50
N MET A 183 15.10 30.67 -0.79
CA MET A 183 15.22 29.29 -0.35
C MET A 183 14.09 28.90 0.61
N SER A 184 13.68 29.79 1.52
CA SER A 184 12.55 29.51 2.40
C SER A 184 11.22 29.43 1.63
N LEU A 185 11.00 30.27 0.62
CA LEU A 185 9.84 30.15 -0.28
C LEU A 185 9.86 28.85 -1.10
N TYR A 186 11.04 28.40 -1.53
CA TYR A 186 11.21 27.12 -2.21
C TYR A 186 10.80 25.94 -1.30
N LEU A 187 11.31 25.89 -0.06
CA LEU A 187 10.94 24.86 0.91
C LEU A 187 9.46 24.93 1.33
N LEU A 188 8.90 26.15 1.40
CA LEU A 188 7.48 26.35 1.63
C LEU A 188 6.65 25.73 0.50
N SER A 189 7.05 25.92 -0.76
CA SER A 189 6.40 25.30 -1.91
C SER A 189 6.40 23.77 -1.82
N VAL A 190 7.53 23.16 -1.44
CA VAL A 190 7.63 21.70 -1.24
C VAL A 190 6.68 21.23 -0.13
N THR A 191 6.63 21.97 0.98
CA THR A 191 5.70 21.68 2.09
C THR A 191 4.24 21.75 1.65
N LEU A 192 3.87 22.79 0.88
CA LEU A 192 2.52 22.93 0.33
C LEU A 192 2.17 21.79 -0.63
N GLY A 193 3.12 21.32 -1.45
CA GLY A 193 2.93 20.15 -2.31
C GLY A 193 2.63 18.88 -1.51
N ASN A 194 3.39 18.62 -0.45
CA ASN A 194 3.16 17.48 0.45
C ASN A 194 1.85 17.61 1.24
N LEU A 195 1.48 18.82 1.65
CA LEU A 195 0.20 19.05 2.32
C LEU A 195 -0.97 18.82 1.36
N PHE A 196 -0.84 19.22 0.10
CA PHE A 196 -1.84 18.95 -0.94
C PHE A 196 -2.04 17.44 -1.15
N THR A 197 -0.97 16.65 -1.30
CA THR A 197 -1.09 15.20 -1.47
C THR A 197 -1.74 14.55 -0.25
N ALA A 198 -1.36 14.97 0.97
CA ALA A 198 -1.97 14.48 2.21
C ALA A 198 -3.48 14.83 2.30
N ALA A 199 -3.86 16.07 1.95
CA ALA A 199 -5.25 16.51 1.96
C ALA A 199 -6.10 15.72 0.94
N VAL A 200 -5.57 15.48 -0.26
CA VAL A 200 -6.23 14.65 -1.28
C VAL A 200 -6.44 13.22 -0.76
N ASN A 201 -5.42 12.62 -0.15
CA ASN A 201 -5.53 11.28 0.41
C ASN A 201 -6.56 11.20 1.53
N TRP A 202 -6.63 12.20 2.38
CA TRP A 202 -7.65 12.28 3.43
C TRP A 202 -9.07 12.40 2.87
N ILE A 203 -9.27 13.14 1.77
CA ILE A 203 -10.58 13.29 1.11
C ILE A 203 -11.03 12.01 0.39
N ILE A 204 -10.08 11.21 -0.12
CA ILE A 204 -10.36 9.99 -0.89
C ILE A 204 -10.72 8.81 0.03
N GLN A 205 -10.26 8.80 1.28
CA GLN A 205 -10.53 7.73 2.24
C GLN A 205 -11.96 7.85 2.82
N ASP A 206 -12.78 6.81 2.62
CA ASP A 206 -14.12 6.69 3.22
C ASP A 206 -14.02 6.21 4.69
N PRO A 207 -14.97 6.54 5.60
CA PRO A 207 -14.99 6.04 6.98
C PRO A 207 -14.96 4.51 7.14
N ASP A 208 -15.31 3.75 6.10
CA ASP A 208 -15.19 2.27 6.08
C ASP A 208 -13.79 1.78 5.66
N GLY A 209 -12.81 2.68 5.47
CA GLY A 209 -11.43 2.36 5.11
C GLY A 209 -11.20 2.05 3.62
N ASN A 210 -12.24 2.16 2.79
CA ASN A 210 -12.15 1.95 1.35
C ASN A 210 -11.79 3.26 0.63
N SER A 211 -10.86 3.20 -0.33
CA SER A 211 -10.49 4.36 -1.15
C SER A 211 -11.46 4.52 -2.32
N ARG A 212 -12.05 5.71 -2.49
CA ARG A 212 -12.98 5.99 -3.60
C ARG A 212 -12.29 6.03 -4.97
N LEU A 213 -10.96 6.17 -4.98
CA LEU A 213 -10.08 6.10 -6.15
C LEU A 213 -9.04 5.01 -5.89
N ASP A 214 -9.39 3.77 -6.18
CA ASP A 214 -8.46 2.65 -6.04
C ASP A 214 -7.78 2.30 -7.37
N GLY A 215 -6.58 1.74 -7.28
CA GLY A 215 -5.78 1.29 -8.42
C GLY A 215 -5.44 2.39 -9.45
N PRO A 216 -5.66 2.18 -10.77
CA PRO A 216 -5.22 3.10 -11.83
C PRO A 216 -5.81 4.52 -11.74
N SER A 217 -7.03 4.65 -11.20
CA SER A 217 -7.76 5.92 -11.15
C SER A 217 -7.07 6.96 -10.27
N TYR A 218 -6.41 6.51 -9.18
CA TYR A 218 -5.60 7.33 -8.29
C TYR A 218 -4.43 7.99 -9.04
N TYR A 219 -3.68 7.19 -9.81
CA TYR A 219 -2.53 7.70 -10.56
C TYR A 219 -2.94 8.68 -11.65
N TRP A 220 -4.04 8.38 -12.38
CA TRP A 220 -4.58 9.29 -13.39
C TRP A 220 -5.03 10.64 -12.83
N PHE A 221 -5.55 10.68 -11.60
CA PHE A 221 -5.90 11.92 -10.92
C PHE A 221 -4.66 12.82 -10.71
N PHE A 222 -3.55 12.26 -10.21
CA PHE A 222 -2.31 13.01 -10.00
C PHE A 222 -1.66 13.41 -11.34
N THR A 223 -1.69 12.54 -12.35
CA THR A 223 -1.24 12.88 -13.70
C THR A 223 -2.03 14.05 -14.29
N GLY A 224 -3.35 14.04 -14.16
CA GLY A 224 -4.21 15.15 -14.61
C GLY A 224 -3.91 16.44 -13.86
N THR A 225 -3.72 16.37 -12.54
CA THR A 225 -3.36 17.51 -11.71
C THR A 225 -2.01 18.11 -12.11
N MET A 226 -0.99 17.27 -12.35
CA MET A 226 0.31 17.71 -12.86
C MET A 226 0.20 18.37 -14.24
N LEU A 227 -0.62 17.81 -15.14
CA LEU A 227 -0.83 18.37 -16.47
C LEU A 227 -1.45 19.77 -16.41
N VAL A 228 -2.49 19.95 -15.59
CA VAL A 228 -3.12 21.26 -15.37
C VAL A 228 -2.11 22.28 -14.81
N SER A 229 -1.31 21.86 -13.84
CA SER A 229 -0.24 22.70 -13.27
C SER A 229 0.79 23.11 -14.33
N ALA A 230 1.25 22.17 -15.16
CA ALA A 230 2.19 22.44 -16.24
C ALA A 230 1.63 23.42 -17.28
N VAL A 231 0.37 23.26 -17.68
CA VAL A 231 -0.30 24.20 -18.60
C VAL A 231 -0.41 25.59 -17.97
N GLY A 232 -0.80 25.68 -16.70
CA GLY A 232 -0.84 26.94 -15.95
C GLY A 232 0.51 27.63 -15.90
N PHE A 233 1.58 26.87 -15.60
CA PHE A 233 2.95 27.36 -15.60
C PHE A 233 3.36 27.94 -16.96
N VAL A 234 3.07 27.26 -18.08
CA VAL A 234 3.39 27.76 -19.43
C VAL A 234 2.70 29.10 -19.73
N VAL A 235 1.44 29.27 -19.30
CA VAL A 235 0.71 30.53 -19.50
C VAL A 235 1.36 31.67 -18.70
N ILE A 236 1.77 31.41 -17.46
CA ILE A 236 2.44 32.39 -16.60
C ILE A 236 3.83 32.73 -17.15
N ALA A 237 4.62 31.72 -17.52
CA ALA A 237 5.96 31.87 -18.06
C ALA A 237 5.98 32.74 -19.33
N LYS A 238 5.00 32.58 -20.23
CA LYS A 238 4.86 33.45 -21.41
C LYS A 238 4.56 34.91 -21.09
N LYS A 239 3.92 35.19 -19.95
CA LYS A 239 3.59 36.56 -19.50
C LYS A 239 4.69 37.18 -18.65
N TYR A 240 5.60 36.36 -18.12
CA TYR A 240 6.66 36.82 -17.23
C TYR A 240 7.72 37.63 -18.01
N LYS A 241 8.05 38.83 -17.52
CA LYS A 241 9.16 39.64 -18.02
C LYS A 241 10.26 39.62 -16.97
N GLY A 242 11.39 38.99 -17.30
CA GLY A 242 12.52 38.92 -16.38
C GLY A 242 13.20 40.27 -16.19
N GLN A 243 13.63 40.54 -14.95
CA GLN A 243 14.58 41.59 -14.61
C GLN A 243 15.85 40.91 -14.09
N THR A 244 16.90 40.92 -14.89
CA THR A 244 18.18 40.32 -14.51
C THR A 244 18.96 41.28 -13.63
N PHE A 245 19.20 40.89 -12.38
CA PHE A 245 20.15 41.58 -11.52
C PHE A 245 21.55 41.01 -11.80
N VAL A 246 22.30 41.68 -12.67
CA VAL A 246 23.70 41.32 -12.95
C VAL A 246 24.49 41.51 -11.65
N GLN A 247 25.12 40.44 -11.18
CA GLN A 247 25.98 40.47 -9.99
C GLN A 247 27.30 41.15 -10.36
N GLY A 248 27.38 42.47 -10.19
CA GLY A 248 28.65 43.21 -10.15
C GLY A 248 29.21 43.22 -8.72
N ASP A 249 30.50 43.01 -8.57
CA ASP A 249 31.24 42.92 -7.29
C ASP A 249 31.31 44.27 -6.54
N ASP A 250 30.19 44.80 -6.07
CA ASP A 250 30.17 46.02 -5.24
C ASP A 250 30.39 45.70 -3.74
N GLU A 251 31.34 44.82 -3.41
CA GLU A 251 31.75 44.56 -2.01
C GLU A 251 33.11 45.19 -1.63
N ASP A 252 33.75 45.97 -2.51
CA ASP A 252 35.10 46.48 -2.25
C ASP A 252 35.24 47.99 -1.90
N GLU A 253 34.16 48.78 -1.75
CA GLU A 253 34.30 50.24 -1.50
C GLU A 253 34.28 50.71 -0.03
N ASP A 254 33.91 49.87 0.95
CA ASP A 254 33.76 50.34 2.35
C ASP A 254 34.97 50.04 3.29
N SER A 255 36.11 49.57 2.75
CA SER A 255 37.27 49.16 3.56
C SER A 255 38.56 50.00 3.37
N ALA A 256 38.59 50.98 2.46
CA ALA A 256 39.84 51.71 2.13
C ALA A 256 39.89 53.12 2.73
N GLY A 257 39.53 53.27 4.01
CA GLY A 257 39.33 54.58 4.64
C GLY A 257 39.85 54.74 6.06
N ASP A 258 40.94 54.07 6.46
CA ASP A 258 41.72 54.51 7.64
C ASP A 258 43.10 53.83 7.66
N ASN A 259 44.10 54.43 7.00
CA ASN A 259 45.53 54.16 7.21
C ASN A 259 46.34 55.29 6.56
N THR A 260 46.29 56.49 7.14
CA THR A 260 47.35 57.49 6.97
C THR A 260 48.18 57.53 8.24
N GLU A 261 49.24 56.73 8.23
CA GLU A 261 50.37 56.79 9.14
C GLU A 261 51.16 58.11 8.89
N PRO A 262 51.57 58.88 9.92
CA PRO A 262 52.42 60.05 9.72
C PRO A 262 53.88 59.60 9.52
N ALA A 263 54.46 59.93 8.37
CA ALA A 263 55.89 59.75 8.10
C ALA A 263 56.73 60.88 8.72
N ALA A 264 57.89 60.47 9.24
CA ALA A 264 58.90 61.18 10.03
C ALA A 264 59.51 62.47 9.43
N ASP A 265 59.92 63.42 10.29
CA ASP A 265 61.30 63.68 10.76
C ASP A 265 61.28 64.75 11.88
#